data_AF-A0A1J7ID52-F1
#
_entry.id   AF-A0A1J7ID52-F1
#
_cell.length_a   1.000
_cell.length_b   1.000
_cell.length_c   1.000
_cell.angle_alpha   90.00
_cell.angle_beta   90.00
_cell.angle_gamma   90.00
#
_symmetry.space_group_name_H-M   'P 1'
#
loop_
_entity.id
_entity.type
_entity.pdbx_description
1 polymer ?
#
loop_
_entity_poly.entity_id
_entity_poly.type
_entity_poly.pdbx_seq_one_letter_code
_entity_poly.pdbx_strand_id
1 'polypeptide(L)'
;MLEPRAWVMIGIRTCSVGHKPHEKRKTLFYFNGNLGPAYDHGRPEDSYSMGIRQKLAEEFGSSPNKEGKLGKQHAKDVIVTPLRSDNYHVEIASSVFCGVFPGDGWSGRLEDSVLQGCIPVVIQDGIFLPYENVLNYDSFAVRIPEEEIPNLIKILRGFNDTEIKFKLANVQKIWQRFLYRDSIMLEAERQKTVFGHVDDWAVEFLKLTEDDVFTTLIQVLHYKLHSEPWRKQVGMNKTFGLRKQCLGNGWPLRNLRNQDSNVFLAMCKTG
;
A
#
# COMPACT_ATOMS: atom_id res chain seq x y z
N MET A 1 3.81 16.45 -21.43
CA MET A 1 3.22 15.08 -21.43
C MET A 1 4.35 14.16 -20.98
N LEU A 2 4.43 13.85 -19.69
CA LEU A 2 5.49 13.00 -19.13
C LEU A 2 5.28 11.58 -19.65
N GLU A 3 6.32 10.96 -20.19
CA GLU A 3 6.23 9.60 -20.74
C GLU A 3 5.72 8.62 -19.67
N PRO A 4 4.67 7.82 -19.98
CA PRO A 4 4.23 6.70 -19.14
C PRO A 4 5.35 5.70 -18.80
N ARG A 5 6.46 5.74 -19.56
CA ARG A 5 7.65 4.87 -19.43
C ARG A 5 8.29 4.93 -18.05
N ALA A 6 8.42 6.11 -17.42
CA ALA A 6 9.20 6.22 -16.19
C ALA A 6 8.52 5.58 -14.97
N TRP A 7 7.20 5.76 -14.84
CA TRP A 7 6.41 5.26 -13.70
C TRP A 7 6.27 3.73 -13.74
N VAL A 8 6.06 3.18 -14.93
CA VAL A 8 5.96 1.74 -15.18
C VAL A 8 7.34 1.11 -15.00
N MET A 9 8.41 1.63 -15.61
CA MET A 9 9.74 1.00 -15.54
C MET A 9 10.38 0.94 -14.14
N ILE A 10 10.24 2.00 -13.32
CA ILE A 10 10.91 2.06 -12.01
C ILE A 10 10.21 1.17 -11.00
N GLY A 11 8.87 1.15 -10.99
CA GLY A 11 8.10 0.22 -10.16
C GLY A 11 8.39 -1.24 -10.49
N ILE A 12 8.59 -1.56 -11.77
CA ILE A 12 8.73 -2.94 -12.23
C ILE A 12 10.12 -3.49 -11.96
N ARG A 13 11.18 -2.71 -12.20
CA ARG A 13 12.53 -3.17 -11.86
C ARG A 13 12.69 -3.37 -10.35
N THR A 14 11.99 -2.63 -9.50
CA THR A 14 12.00 -2.86 -8.05
C THR A 14 11.00 -3.94 -7.59
N CYS A 15 9.89 -4.15 -8.31
CA CYS A 15 8.95 -5.24 -8.06
C CYS A 15 9.47 -6.61 -8.51
N SER A 16 10.16 -6.69 -9.66
CA SER A 16 10.74 -7.92 -10.22
C SER A 16 12.12 -8.24 -9.65
N VAL A 17 12.93 -7.23 -9.30
CA VAL A 17 14.14 -7.39 -8.49
C VAL A 17 13.72 -7.42 -7.02
N GLY A 18 13.16 -8.56 -6.63
CA GLY A 18 12.76 -8.99 -5.28
C GLY A 18 12.89 -7.94 -4.18
N HIS A 19 11.73 -7.56 -3.62
CA HIS A 19 11.58 -6.84 -2.37
C HIS A 19 12.79 -7.02 -1.46
N LYS A 20 13.46 -5.93 -1.08
CA LYS A 20 14.72 -6.03 -0.33
C LYS A 20 14.49 -6.81 0.97
N PRO A 21 15.37 -7.78 1.30
CA PRO A 21 15.34 -8.45 2.60
C PRO A 21 15.43 -7.43 3.74
N HIS A 22 14.82 -7.77 4.89
CA HIS A 22 14.82 -6.92 6.08
C HIS A 22 16.22 -6.44 6.44
N GLU A 23 17.21 -7.34 6.40
CA GLU A 23 18.61 -7.08 6.75
C GLU A 23 19.30 -6.06 5.85
N LYS A 24 18.75 -5.77 4.65
CA LYS A 24 19.28 -4.78 3.70
C LYS A 24 18.58 -3.42 3.80
N ARG A 25 17.54 -3.29 4.63
CA ARG A 25 16.79 -2.04 4.82
C ARG A 25 17.45 -1.21 5.91
N LYS A 26 17.94 -0.03 5.52
CA LYS A 26 18.72 0.86 6.41
C LYS A 26 17.89 1.96 7.03
N THR A 27 16.75 2.27 6.41
CA THR A 27 15.81 3.28 6.88
C THR A 27 14.70 2.61 7.66
N LEU A 28 14.50 3.01 8.91
CA LEU A 28 13.39 2.52 9.73
C LEU A 28 12.06 3.06 9.20
N PHE A 29 11.95 4.38 9.07
CA PHE A 29 10.72 5.05 8.66
C PHE A 29 10.99 6.04 7.52
N TYR A 30 10.14 6.02 6.50
CA TYR A 30 10.26 6.89 5.34
C TYR A 30 8.93 7.57 4.99
N PHE A 31 9.00 8.89 4.78
CA PHE A 31 7.98 9.68 4.14
C PHE A 31 8.61 10.82 3.34
N ASN A 32 8.28 10.91 2.05
CA ASN A 32 8.72 12.00 1.19
C ASN A 32 7.50 12.66 0.53
N GLY A 33 7.12 13.87 0.93
CA GLY A 33 5.94 14.53 0.40
C GLY A 33 5.74 15.93 0.95
N ASN A 34 4.69 16.62 0.52
CA ASN A 34 4.43 17.99 1.00
C ASN A 34 4.21 18.00 2.53
N LEU A 35 5.03 18.79 3.24
CA LEU A 35 5.05 18.93 4.70
C LEU A 35 4.43 20.26 5.20
N GLY A 36 3.72 20.97 4.31
CA GLY A 36 3.06 22.24 4.62
C GLY A 36 3.97 23.47 4.61
N PRO A 37 3.49 24.61 5.15
CA PRO A 37 4.05 25.93 4.87
C PRO A 37 5.41 26.21 5.50
N ALA A 38 5.84 25.39 6.48
CA ALA A 38 7.15 25.51 7.12
C ALA A 38 8.33 25.18 6.17
N TYR A 39 8.06 24.58 5.01
CA TYR A 39 9.07 24.16 4.04
C TYR A 39 8.95 24.94 2.73
N ASP A 40 10.07 25.06 2.00
CA ASP A 40 10.08 25.69 0.68
C ASP A 40 9.25 24.89 -0.32
N HIS A 41 8.48 25.62 -1.14
CA HIS A 41 7.50 25.05 -2.08
C HIS A 41 6.45 24.12 -1.42
N GLY A 42 6.35 24.16 -0.07
CA GLY A 42 5.28 23.57 0.70
C GLY A 42 3.94 24.24 0.40
N ARG A 43 2.85 23.53 0.66
CA ARG A 43 1.51 24.12 0.51
C ARG A 43 1.33 25.26 1.52
N PRO A 44 0.65 26.35 1.15
CA PRO A 44 0.44 27.47 2.06
C PRO A 44 -0.54 27.11 3.19
N GLU A 45 -1.42 26.13 2.98
CA GLU A 45 -2.39 25.69 3.99
C GLU A 45 -1.73 24.77 5.02
N ASP A 46 -1.85 25.13 6.30
CA ASP A 46 -1.48 24.29 7.44
C ASP A 46 -2.45 23.11 7.65
N SER A 47 -3.67 23.22 7.13
CA SER A 47 -4.72 22.20 7.17
C SER A 47 -4.60 21.12 6.09
N TYR A 48 -3.67 21.24 5.13
CA TYR A 48 -3.43 20.17 4.15
C TYR A 48 -3.12 18.86 4.88
N SER A 49 -3.67 17.73 4.41
CA SER A 49 -3.56 16.44 5.11
C SER A 49 -4.16 16.46 6.52
N MET A 50 -5.12 17.35 6.77
CA MET A 50 -5.71 17.59 8.10
C MET A 50 -4.68 18.01 9.16
N GLY A 51 -3.53 18.59 8.77
CA GLY A 51 -2.45 18.96 9.68
C GLY A 51 -1.49 17.83 10.06
N ILE A 52 -1.77 16.59 9.62
CA ILE A 52 -1.01 15.39 10.01
C ILE A 52 0.44 15.46 9.52
N ARG A 53 0.67 15.89 8.28
CA ARG A 53 2.02 15.94 7.69
C ARG A 53 2.88 17.04 8.30
N GLN A 54 2.25 18.13 8.73
CA GLN A 54 2.86 19.26 9.41
C GLN A 54 3.31 18.80 10.81
N LYS A 55 2.41 18.16 11.57
CA LYS A 55 2.73 17.56 12.87
C LYS A 55 3.84 16.52 12.76
N LEU A 56 3.80 15.65 11.74
CA LEU A 56 4.87 14.69 11.46
C LEU A 56 6.22 15.38 11.20
N ALA A 57 6.21 16.47 10.43
CA ALA A 57 7.41 17.22 10.08
C ALA A 57 8.01 17.98 11.27
N GLU A 58 7.18 18.55 12.14
CA GLU A 58 7.61 19.16 13.39
C GLU A 58 8.30 18.16 14.32
N GLU A 59 7.78 16.92 14.38
CA GLU A 59 8.37 15.87 15.21
C GLU A 59 9.60 15.23 14.57
N PHE A 60 9.57 14.87 13.28
CA PHE A 60 10.58 13.99 12.68
C PHE A 60 11.23 14.52 11.40
N GLY A 61 10.97 15.77 11.01
CA GLY A 61 11.52 16.38 9.80
C GLY A 61 13.03 16.15 9.65
N SER A 62 13.42 15.52 8.55
CA SER A 62 14.82 15.19 8.22
C SER A 62 15.47 16.19 7.28
N SER A 63 14.71 17.17 6.79
CA SER A 63 15.22 18.31 6.02
C SER A 63 15.04 19.58 6.85
N PRO A 64 15.96 20.56 6.75
CA PRO A 64 15.77 21.85 7.40
C PRO A 64 14.50 22.54 6.89
N ASN A 65 13.74 23.11 7.81
CA ASN A 65 12.63 24.01 7.49
C ASN A 65 13.16 25.42 7.09
N LYS A 66 12.28 26.39 6.84
CA LYS A 66 12.66 27.77 6.47
C LYS A 66 13.51 28.49 7.52
N GLU A 67 13.41 28.09 8.79
CA GLU A 67 14.24 28.59 9.89
C GLU A 67 15.55 27.80 10.08
N GLY A 68 15.84 26.83 9.20
CA GLY A 68 17.04 25.99 9.27
C GLY A 68 16.99 24.88 10.33
N LYS A 69 15.82 24.57 10.89
CA LYS A 69 15.64 23.57 11.97
C LYS A 69 15.15 22.22 11.42
N LEU A 70 15.61 21.14 12.05
CA LEU A 70 15.09 19.79 11.87
C LEU A 70 13.94 19.51 12.86
N GLY A 71 13.25 18.39 12.68
CA GLY A 71 12.21 17.94 13.63
C GLY A 71 12.77 17.67 15.03
N LYS A 72 11.93 17.83 16.05
CA LYS A 72 12.29 17.72 17.48
C LYS A 72 12.99 16.39 17.83
N GLN A 73 12.54 15.32 17.18
CA GLN A 73 12.98 13.94 17.39
C GLN A 73 13.70 13.38 16.15
N HIS A 74 14.43 14.24 15.43
CA HIS A 74 15.21 13.83 14.25
C HIS A 74 16.15 12.65 14.56
N ALA A 75 16.13 11.64 13.68
CA ALA A 75 17.01 10.48 13.74
C ALA A 75 17.51 10.12 12.33
N LYS A 76 18.74 9.58 12.25
CA LYS A 76 19.40 9.28 10.95
C LYS A 76 18.68 8.21 10.13
N ASP A 77 18.01 7.28 10.80
CA ASP A 77 17.23 6.17 10.23
C ASP A 77 15.77 6.56 9.95
N VAL A 78 15.40 7.83 10.15
CA VAL A 78 14.04 8.35 9.95
C VAL A 78 14.08 9.47 8.92
N ILE A 79 13.43 9.25 7.79
CA ILE A 79 13.40 10.18 6.67
C ILE A 79 12.00 10.77 6.54
N VAL A 80 11.87 12.06 6.80
CA VAL A 80 10.63 12.84 6.62
C VAL A 80 11.00 14.13 5.90
N THR A 81 10.79 14.16 4.59
CA THR A 81 11.33 15.24 3.74
C THR A 81 10.31 15.75 2.72
N PRO A 82 10.32 17.04 2.37
CA PRO A 82 9.54 17.56 1.24
C PRO A 82 10.32 17.50 -0.08
N LEU A 83 11.60 17.12 -0.05
CA LEU A 83 12.49 17.18 -1.19
C LEU A 83 12.20 16.00 -2.12
N ARG A 84 11.78 16.28 -3.35
CA ARG A 84 11.59 15.25 -4.37
C ARG A 84 12.91 14.52 -4.62
N SER A 85 12.84 13.20 -4.72
CA SER A 85 13.99 12.34 -5.03
C SER A 85 13.75 11.61 -6.34
N ASP A 86 14.75 11.61 -7.23
CA ASP A 86 14.76 10.79 -8.44
C ASP A 86 14.83 9.28 -8.10
N ASN A 87 15.25 8.95 -6.88
CA ASN A 87 15.34 7.58 -6.37
C ASN A 87 14.18 7.22 -5.42
N TYR A 88 13.08 7.97 -5.43
CA TYR A 88 11.93 7.80 -4.53
C TYR A 88 11.51 6.34 -4.32
N HIS A 89 11.32 5.59 -5.41
CA HIS A 89 10.92 4.18 -5.35
C HIS A 89 11.97 3.28 -4.71
N VAL A 90 13.27 3.54 -4.97
CA VAL A 90 14.38 2.80 -4.37
C VAL A 90 14.50 3.11 -2.87
N GLU A 91 14.25 4.35 -2.47
CA GLU A 91 14.24 4.78 -1.07
C GLU A 91 13.11 4.09 -0.29
N ILE A 92 11.90 4.02 -0.84
CA ILE A 92 10.79 3.26 -0.27
C ILE A 92 11.16 1.78 -0.14
N ALA A 93 11.66 1.15 -1.21
CA ALA A 93 12.06 -0.25 -1.21
C ALA A 93 13.21 -0.56 -0.23
N SER A 94 13.95 0.45 0.21
CA SER A 94 15.05 0.35 1.19
C SER A 94 14.62 0.66 2.63
N SER A 95 13.34 0.96 2.84
CA SER A 95 12.78 1.36 4.13
C SER A 95 11.93 0.24 4.73
N VAL A 96 11.91 0.10 6.05
CA VAL A 96 11.10 -0.92 6.73
C VAL A 96 9.63 -0.49 6.76
N PHE A 97 9.38 0.73 7.22
CA PHE A 97 8.07 1.33 7.38
C PHE A 97 7.91 2.59 6.53
N CYS A 98 6.75 2.79 5.91
CA CYS A 98 6.48 3.93 5.03
C CYS A 98 5.17 4.62 5.40
N GLY A 99 5.24 5.94 5.59
CA GLY A 99 4.10 6.74 6.05
C GLY A 99 3.00 6.89 4.99
N VAL A 100 1.77 6.57 5.39
CA VAL A 100 0.54 6.74 4.61
C VAL A 100 -0.33 7.76 5.32
N PHE A 101 -0.28 9.00 4.83
CA PHE A 101 -1.00 10.15 5.36
C PHE A 101 -1.96 10.74 4.32
N PRO A 102 -3.06 11.38 4.72
CA PRO A 102 -4.09 11.86 3.80
C PRO A 102 -3.51 12.84 2.79
N GLY A 103 -4.10 12.93 1.61
CA GLY A 103 -3.83 14.01 0.66
C GLY A 103 -4.96 15.04 0.70
N ASP A 104 -5.40 15.48 -0.47
CA ASP A 104 -6.73 16.08 -0.67
C ASP A 104 -7.79 14.95 -0.79
N GLY A 105 -7.80 14.03 0.19
CA GLY A 105 -8.55 12.78 0.15
C GLY A 105 -7.64 11.54 0.21
N TRP A 106 -7.90 10.57 -0.68
CA TRP A 106 -7.12 9.32 -0.75
C TRP A 106 -5.66 9.57 -1.13
N SER A 107 -4.78 8.77 -0.55
CA SER A 107 -3.34 8.92 -0.69
C SER A 107 -2.77 7.73 -1.43
N GLY A 108 -2.17 7.98 -2.61
CA GLY A 108 -1.43 6.98 -3.40
C GLY A 108 -0.24 6.32 -2.67
N ARG A 109 0.01 6.72 -1.40
CA ARG A 109 1.13 6.25 -0.59
C ARG A 109 0.94 4.84 -0.07
N LEU A 110 -0.29 4.37 0.02
CA LEU A 110 -0.54 2.97 0.31
C LEU A 110 0.02 2.11 -0.83
N GLU A 111 -0.33 2.45 -2.06
CA GLU A 111 0.06 1.73 -3.27
C GLU A 111 1.57 1.81 -3.45
N ASP A 112 2.17 3.00 -3.31
CA ASP A 112 3.62 3.17 -3.36
C ASP A 112 4.33 2.26 -2.35
N SER A 113 3.85 2.22 -1.10
CA SER A 113 4.45 1.41 -0.04
C SER A 113 4.32 -0.08 -0.36
N VAL A 114 3.12 -0.53 -0.72
CA VAL A 114 2.83 -1.94 -1.00
C VAL A 114 3.58 -2.42 -2.24
N LEU A 115 3.55 -1.68 -3.34
CA LEU A 115 4.22 -2.05 -4.59
C LEU A 115 5.74 -2.11 -4.40
N GLN A 116 6.31 -1.24 -3.57
CA GLN A 116 7.75 -1.24 -3.29
C GLN A 116 8.15 -2.13 -2.11
N GLY A 117 7.20 -2.85 -1.51
CA GLY A 117 7.51 -3.81 -0.47
C GLY A 117 7.81 -3.23 0.90
N CYS A 118 7.37 -2.01 1.18
CA CYS A 118 7.50 -1.34 2.47
C CYS A 118 6.25 -1.55 3.31
N ILE A 119 6.38 -1.73 4.63
CA ILE A 119 5.22 -1.89 5.53
C ILE A 119 4.50 -0.53 5.62
N PRO A 120 3.24 -0.42 5.17
CA PRO A 120 2.50 0.82 5.26
C PRO A 120 2.20 1.17 6.72
N VAL A 121 2.49 2.40 7.12
CA VAL A 121 2.11 2.98 8.42
C VAL A 121 1.02 4.00 8.18
N VAL A 122 -0.20 3.62 8.50
CA VAL A 122 -1.42 4.38 8.22
C VAL A 122 -1.75 5.27 9.41
N ILE A 123 -1.72 6.59 9.18
CA ILE A 123 -2.15 7.59 10.16
C ILE A 123 -3.17 8.51 9.48
N GLN A 124 -4.44 8.11 9.56
CA GLN A 124 -5.56 8.73 8.86
C GLN A 124 -6.87 8.42 9.62
N ASP A 125 -7.14 9.12 10.72
CA ASP A 125 -8.30 8.80 11.56
C ASP A 125 -9.62 9.00 10.80
N GLY A 126 -10.54 8.03 10.91
CA GLY A 126 -11.84 8.04 10.23
C GLY A 126 -11.82 7.78 8.71
N ILE A 127 -10.66 7.55 8.10
CA ILE A 127 -10.55 7.31 6.65
C ILE A 127 -10.31 5.83 6.36
N PHE A 128 -11.23 5.19 5.63
CA PHE A 128 -11.04 3.82 5.15
C PHE A 128 -10.13 3.77 3.92
N LEU A 129 -9.21 2.81 3.92
CA LEU A 129 -8.33 2.51 2.79
C LEU A 129 -8.97 1.53 1.79
N PRO A 130 -8.46 1.46 0.55
CA PRO A 130 -8.96 0.52 -0.45
C PRO A 130 -9.04 -0.92 0.08
N TYR A 131 -10.23 -1.50 0.03
CA TYR A 131 -10.49 -2.88 0.45
C TYR A 131 -10.20 -3.16 1.93
N GLU A 132 -10.06 -2.15 2.80
CA GLU A 132 -9.73 -2.35 4.23
C GLU A 132 -10.75 -3.17 5.01
N ASN A 133 -12.00 -3.17 4.56
CA ASN A 133 -13.06 -3.99 5.14
C ASN A 133 -13.07 -5.45 4.63
N VAL A 134 -12.17 -5.82 3.71
CA VAL A 134 -12.10 -7.16 3.11
C VAL A 134 -10.71 -7.77 3.28
N LEU A 135 -9.65 -6.99 3.04
CA LEU A 135 -8.26 -7.41 3.26
C LEU A 135 -7.89 -7.27 4.73
N ASN A 136 -7.11 -8.22 5.25
CA ASN A 136 -6.58 -8.13 6.61
C ASN A 136 -5.38 -7.14 6.65
N TYR A 137 -5.67 -5.86 6.81
CA TYR A 137 -4.65 -4.80 6.89
C TYR A 137 -3.67 -5.01 8.05
N ASP A 138 -4.11 -5.53 9.19
CA ASP A 138 -3.25 -5.81 10.35
C ASP A 138 -2.13 -6.82 10.00
N SER A 139 -2.33 -7.65 8.97
CA SER A 139 -1.32 -8.62 8.53
C SER A 139 -0.14 -8.00 7.76
N PHE A 140 -0.31 -6.84 7.12
CA PHE A 140 0.71 -6.25 6.24
C PHE A 140 0.97 -4.75 6.47
N ALA A 141 0.13 -4.07 7.24
CA ALA A 141 0.23 -2.65 7.59
C ALA A 141 0.21 -2.45 9.10
N VAL A 142 0.48 -1.22 9.54
CA VAL A 142 0.37 -0.78 10.93
C VAL A 142 -0.49 0.49 10.93
N ARG A 143 -1.61 0.47 11.65
CA ARG A 143 -2.45 1.66 11.83
C ARG A 143 -2.13 2.32 13.16
N ILE A 144 -1.83 3.61 13.13
CA ILE A 144 -1.47 4.40 14.31
C ILE A 144 -2.39 5.63 14.37
N PRO A 145 -3.04 5.90 15.52
CA PRO A 145 -3.85 7.11 15.70
C PRO A 145 -3.05 8.40 15.50
N GLU A 146 -3.70 9.48 15.06
CA GLU A 146 -3.01 10.77 14.87
C GLU A 146 -2.40 11.32 16.17
N GLU A 147 -3.06 11.08 17.30
CA GLU A 147 -2.58 11.50 18.63
C GLU A 147 -1.23 10.87 18.99
N GLU A 148 -0.92 9.68 18.46
CA GLU A 148 0.30 8.93 18.72
C GLU A 148 1.49 9.32 17.83
N ILE A 149 1.34 10.31 16.94
CA ILE A 149 2.46 10.82 16.12
C ILE A 149 3.72 11.12 16.96
N PRO A 150 3.65 11.80 18.13
CA PRO A 150 4.85 12.03 18.95
C PRO A 150 5.55 10.74 19.43
N ASN A 151 4.83 9.63 19.54
CA ASN A 151 5.36 8.31 19.92
C ASN A 151 5.63 7.40 18.72
N LEU A 152 5.38 7.84 17.49
CA LEU A 152 5.44 7.03 16.26
C LEU A 152 6.70 6.17 16.18
N ILE A 153 7.88 6.79 16.27
CA ILE A 153 9.15 6.08 16.12
C ILE A 153 9.39 5.12 17.30
N LYS A 154 8.94 5.47 18.51
CA LYS A 154 9.00 4.57 19.68
C LYS A 154 8.14 3.32 19.46
N ILE A 155 6.92 3.48 18.92
CA ILE A 155 6.03 2.38 18.57
C ILE A 155 6.66 1.49 17.50
N LEU A 156 7.18 2.08 16.42
CA LEU A 156 7.78 1.33 15.32
C LEU A 156 9.04 0.56 15.75
N ARG A 157 9.85 1.13 16.65
CA ARG A 157 11.00 0.44 17.25
C ARG A 157 10.62 -0.67 18.23
N GLY A 158 9.35 -0.73 18.67
CA GLY A 158 8.83 -1.80 19.52
C GLY A 158 8.54 -3.10 18.78
N PHE A 159 8.43 -3.07 17.45
CA PHE A 159 8.24 -4.27 16.65
C PHE A 159 9.52 -5.12 16.64
N ASN A 160 9.38 -6.40 16.93
CA ASN A 160 10.51 -7.33 16.82
C ASN A 160 10.70 -7.81 15.37
N ASP A 161 11.87 -8.41 15.10
CA ASP A 161 12.22 -8.90 13.76
C ASP A 161 11.24 -9.93 13.21
N THR A 162 10.61 -10.75 14.06
CA THR A 162 9.63 -11.75 13.62
C THR A 162 8.37 -11.08 13.09
N GLU A 163 7.87 -10.06 13.79
CA GLU A 163 6.70 -9.30 13.36
C GLU A 163 6.97 -8.51 12.07
N ILE A 164 8.16 -7.89 11.97
CA ILE A 164 8.56 -7.15 10.77
C ILE A 164 8.67 -8.10 9.58
N LYS A 165 9.35 -9.23 9.73
CA LYS A 165 9.49 -10.24 8.66
C LYS A 165 8.13 -10.80 8.24
N PHE A 166 7.23 -11.04 9.20
CA PHE A 166 5.87 -11.47 8.91
C PHE A 166 5.11 -10.44 8.05
N LYS A 167 5.13 -9.16 8.43
CA LYS A 167 4.46 -8.10 7.67
C LYS A 167 5.08 -7.91 6.29
N LEU A 168 6.41 -7.87 6.17
CA LEU A 168 7.11 -7.78 4.89
C LEU A 168 6.76 -8.95 3.96
N ALA A 169 6.68 -10.17 4.48
CA ALA A 169 6.27 -11.35 3.71
C ALA A 169 4.81 -11.25 3.25
N ASN A 170 3.92 -10.65 4.04
CA ASN A 170 2.54 -10.42 3.62
C ASN A 170 2.41 -9.31 2.59
N VAL A 171 3.22 -8.23 2.67
CA VAL A 171 3.29 -7.22 1.60
C VAL A 171 3.72 -7.89 0.29
N GLN A 172 4.74 -8.76 0.31
CA GLN A 172 5.18 -9.54 -0.85
C GLN A 172 4.11 -10.48 -1.44
N LYS A 173 3.14 -10.91 -0.64
CA LYS A 173 2.04 -11.76 -1.11
C LYS A 173 0.88 -10.96 -1.68
N ILE A 174 0.66 -9.75 -1.17
CA ILE A 174 -0.53 -8.96 -1.51
C ILE A 174 -0.30 -7.91 -2.59
N TRP A 175 0.95 -7.55 -2.92
CA TRP A 175 1.22 -6.39 -3.77
C TRP A 175 0.56 -6.42 -5.16
N GLN A 176 0.43 -7.60 -5.80
CA GLN A 176 -0.24 -7.70 -7.11
C GLN A 176 -1.71 -7.28 -7.04
N ARG A 177 -2.36 -7.41 -5.87
CA ARG A 177 -3.74 -6.95 -5.61
C ARG A 177 -3.90 -5.43 -5.71
N PHE A 178 -2.80 -4.69 -5.70
CA PHE A 178 -2.74 -3.22 -5.84
C PHE A 178 -2.13 -2.79 -7.17
N LEU A 179 -1.83 -3.73 -8.08
CA LEU A 179 -1.23 -3.48 -9.38
C LEU A 179 -2.27 -3.55 -10.51
N TYR A 180 -2.22 -2.60 -11.45
CA TYR A 180 -3.04 -2.58 -12.67
C TYR A 180 -2.44 -3.46 -13.79
N ARG A 181 -2.11 -4.72 -13.48
CA ARG A 181 -1.37 -5.62 -14.39
C ARG A 181 -2.09 -5.79 -15.73
N ASP A 182 -3.36 -6.17 -15.71
CA ASP A 182 -4.05 -6.58 -16.93
C ASP A 182 -4.26 -5.40 -17.89
N SER A 183 -4.55 -4.20 -17.35
CA SER A 183 -4.61 -2.97 -18.15
C SER A 183 -3.26 -2.62 -18.79
N ILE A 184 -2.16 -2.79 -18.05
CA ILE A 184 -0.82 -2.58 -18.58
C ILE A 184 -0.51 -3.59 -19.70
N MET A 185 -0.97 -4.85 -19.55
CA MET A 185 -0.78 -5.88 -20.57
C MET A 185 -1.56 -5.62 -21.86
N LEU A 186 -2.77 -5.06 -21.76
CA LEU A 186 -3.54 -4.64 -22.93
C LEU A 186 -2.82 -3.52 -23.72
N GLU A 187 -2.19 -2.58 -23.02
CA GLU A 187 -1.39 -1.54 -23.67
C GLU A 187 -0.12 -2.13 -24.32
N ALA A 188 0.54 -3.11 -23.68
CA ALA A 188 1.67 -3.81 -24.28
C ALA A 188 1.27 -4.56 -25.58
N GLU A 189 0.10 -5.21 -25.60
CA GLU A 189 -0.42 -5.88 -26.79
C GLU A 189 -0.74 -4.90 -27.92
N ARG A 190 -1.33 -3.74 -27.58
CA ARG A 190 -1.56 -2.65 -28.54
C ARG A 190 -0.25 -2.16 -29.14
N GLN A 191 0.80 -1.94 -28.33
CA GLN A 191 2.12 -1.52 -28.80
C GLN A 191 2.76 -2.58 -29.70
N LYS A 192 2.66 -3.86 -29.34
CA LYS A 192 3.12 -4.98 -30.19
C LYS A 192 2.47 -4.97 -31.56
N THR A 193 1.17 -4.73 -31.61
CA THR A 193 0.40 -4.69 -32.86
C THR A 193 0.80 -3.52 -33.74
N VAL A 194 1.08 -2.36 -33.14
CA VAL A 194 1.43 -1.13 -33.87
C VAL A 194 2.89 -1.08 -34.29
N PHE A 195 3.82 -1.53 -33.44
CA PHE A 195 5.27 -1.35 -33.62
C PHE A 195 6.04 -2.65 -33.83
N GLY A 196 5.38 -3.81 -33.78
CA GLY A 196 5.99 -5.13 -33.99
C GLY A 196 6.84 -5.66 -32.82
N HIS A 197 6.98 -4.91 -31.73
CA HIS A 197 7.75 -5.30 -30.54
C HIS A 197 7.11 -4.78 -29.25
N VAL A 198 7.53 -5.36 -28.12
CA VAL A 198 7.24 -4.85 -26.78
C VAL A 198 8.57 -4.56 -26.07
N ASP A 199 8.57 -3.55 -25.21
CA ASP A 199 9.72 -3.21 -24.37
C ASP A 199 9.93 -4.27 -23.25
N ASP A 200 11.13 -4.32 -22.68
CA ASP A 200 11.53 -5.28 -21.64
C ASP A 200 10.60 -5.31 -20.41
N TRP A 201 9.99 -4.19 -20.04
CA TRP A 201 9.07 -4.15 -18.89
C TRP A 201 7.82 -5.00 -19.11
N ALA A 202 7.34 -5.09 -20.34
CA ALA A 202 6.16 -5.90 -20.68
C ALA A 202 6.48 -7.39 -20.52
N VAL A 203 7.72 -7.78 -20.85
CA VAL A 203 8.22 -9.15 -20.65
C VAL A 203 8.25 -9.51 -19.16
N GLU A 204 8.67 -8.59 -18.29
CA GLU A 204 8.61 -8.81 -16.84
C GLU A 204 7.17 -8.91 -16.33
N PHE A 205 6.23 -8.15 -16.89
CA PHE A 205 4.81 -8.19 -16.49
C PHE A 205 4.10 -9.47 -16.91
N LEU A 206 4.49 -10.05 -18.04
CA LEU A 206 4.01 -11.35 -18.49
C LEU A 206 4.34 -12.48 -17.50
N LYS A 207 5.40 -12.34 -16.69
CA LYS A 207 5.78 -13.33 -15.67
C LYS A 207 4.87 -13.30 -14.44
N LEU A 208 4.18 -12.17 -14.21
CA LEU A 208 3.22 -12.05 -13.12
C LEU A 208 1.96 -12.85 -13.46
N THR A 209 1.47 -13.67 -12.53
CA THR A 209 0.34 -14.59 -12.76
C THR A 209 -0.72 -14.52 -11.66
N GLU A 210 -0.52 -13.69 -10.64
CA GLU A 210 -1.49 -13.55 -9.55
C GLU A 210 -2.59 -12.53 -9.91
N ASP A 211 -3.68 -12.60 -9.16
CA ASP A 211 -4.80 -11.68 -9.26
C ASP A 211 -4.36 -10.23 -9.07
N ASP A 212 -4.78 -9.37 -10.00
CA ASP A 212 -4.46 -7.94 -10.01
C ASP A 212 -5.52 -7.09 -9.30
N VAL A 213 -5.41 -5.76 -9.39
CA VAL A 213 -6.37 -4.83 -8.77
C VAL A 213 -7.79 -4.94 -9.32
N PHE A 214 -7.98 -5.26 -10.60
CA PHE A 214 -9.33 -5.43 -11.17
C PHE A 214 -9.96 -6.72 -10.68
N THR A 215 -9.18 -7.80 -10.65
CA THR A 215 -9.64 -9.07 -10.10
C THR A 215 -10.04 -8.90 -8.63
N THR A 216 -9.24 -8.15 -7.86
CA THR A 216 -9.52 -7.80 -6.46
C THR A 216 -10.82 -7.01 -6.34
N LEU A 217 -11.02 -5.99 -7.17
CA LEU A 217 -12.26 -5.20 -7.19
C LEU A 217 -13.49 -6.06 -7.46
N ILE A 218 -13.45 -6.92 -8.49
CA ILE A 218 -14.55 -7.82 -8.84
C ILE A 218 -14.85 -8.79 -7.70
N GLN A 219 -13.82 -9.36 -7.07
CA GLN A 219 -13.98 -10.24 -5.92
C GLN A 219 -14.60 -9.54 -4.71
N VAL A 220 -14.20 -8.29 -4.43
CA VAL A 220 -14.78 -7.46 -3.35
C VAL A 220 -16.23 -7.13 -3.64
N LEU A 221 -16.57 -6.74 -4.87
CA LEU A 221 -17.93 -6.47 -5.28
C LEU A 221 -18.80 -7.73 -5.15
N HIS A 222 -18.28 -8.87 -5.57
CA HIS A 222 -18.94 -10.16 -5.42
C HIS A 222 -19.16 -10.49 -3.93
N TYR A 223 -18.14 -10.33 -3.08
CA TYR A 223 -18.28 -10.53 -1.64
C TYR A 223 -19.37 -9.62 -1.06
N LYS A 224 -19.36 -8.32 -1.36
CA LYS A 224 -20.37 -7.37 -0.88
C LYS A 224 -21.77 -7.72 -1.39
N LEU A 225 -21.89 -8.13 -2.64
CA LEU A 225 -23.17 -8.53 -3.23
C LEU A 225 -23.82 -9.69 -2.45
N HIS A 226 -23.03 -10.61 -1.91
CA HIS A 226 -23.51 -11.84 -1.27
C HIS A 226 -23.50 -11.82 0.27
N SER A 227 -22.63 -11.05 0.89
CA SER A 227 -22.38 -11.10 2.34
C SER A 227 -22.94 -9.91 3.12
N GLU A 228 -23.30 -8.80 2.47
CA GLU A 228 -23.79 -7.59 3.16
C GLU A 228 -25.13 -7.85 3.88
N PRO A 229 -25.24 -7.55 5.19
CA PRO A 229 -26.42 -7.85 5.99
C PRO A 229 -27.72 -7.25 5.44
N TRP A 230 -27.70 -6.03 4.91
CA TRP A 230 -28.89 -5.40 4.33
C TRP A 230 -29.39 -6.14 3.07
N ARG A 231 -28.50 -6.83 2.35
CA ARG A 231 -28.88 -7.58 1.13
C ARG A 231 -29.58 -8.89 1.44
N LYS A 232 -29.54 -9.39 2.68
CA LYS A 232 -30.30 -10.57 3.11
C LYS A 232 -31.81 -10.35 3.05
N GLN A 233 -32.25 -9.10 3.06
CA GLN A 233 -33.66 -8.72 2.96
C GLN A 233 -34.16 -8.62 1.51
N VAL A 234 -33.26 -8.62 0.52
CA VAL A 234 -33.61 -8.58 -0.90
C VAL A 234 -33.86 -10.01 -1.38
N GLY A 235 -35.13 -10.41 -1.42
CA GLY A 235 -35.60 -11.76 -1.79
C GLY A 235 -35.37 -12.10 -3.26
N MET A 236 -34.12 -12.25 -3.69
CA MET A 236 -33.77 -12.76 -5.00
C MET A 236 -33.13 -14.14 -4.88
N ASN A 237 -33.69 -15.11 -5.60
CA ASN A 237 -33.07 -16.42 -5.85
C ASN A 237 -31.81 -16.17 -6.69
N LYS A 238 -30.65 -15.98 -6.04
CA LYS A 238 -29.39 -15.71 -6.73
C LYS A 238 -28.91 -17.01 -7.40
N THR A 239 -29.13 -17.12 -8.71
CA THR A 239 -28.61 -18.22 -9.56
C THR A 239 -27.13 -18.05 -9.92
N PHE A 240 -26.55 -16.89 -9.60
CA PHE A 240 -25.13 -16.58 -9.81
C PHE A 240 -24.52 -16.13 -8.48
N GLY A 241 -23.38 -16.72 -8.15
CA GLY A 241 -22.73 -16.64 -6.85
C GLY A 241 -21.85 -17.88 -6.65
N LEU A 242 -20.80 -17.76 -5.83
CA LEU A 242 -19.89 -18.84 -5.43
C LEU A 242 -20.58 -20.23 -5.40
N ARG A 243 -19.93 -21.27 -5.98
CA ARG A 243 -20.46 -22.65 -6.05
C ARG A 243 -21.15 -23.02 -4.73
N LYS A 244 -22.22 -23.85 -4.75
CA LYS A 244 -22.93 -24.34 -3.54
C LYS A 244 -22.00 -24.84 -2.41
N GLN A 245 -20.78 -25.26 -2.75
CA GLN A 245 -19.68 -25.62 -1.84
C GLN A 245 -19.29 -24.48 -0.88
N CYS A 246 -19.40 -23.23 -1.33
CA CYS A 246 -19.15 -22.00 -0.59
C CYS A 246 -20.39 -21.54 0.25
N LEU A 247 -21.49 -22.31 0.22
CA LEU A 247 -22.77 -22.04 0.92
C LEU A 247 -23.15 -23.13 1.95
N GLY A 248 -22.23 -24.04 2.29
CA GLY A 248 -22.49 -25.13 3.24
C GLY A 248 -22.66 -24.64 4.69
N ASN A 249 -23.75 -25.05 5.33
CA ASN A 249 -24.05 -24.81 6.74
C ASN A 249 -22.94 -25.35 7.64
N GLY A 250 -22.09 -24.48 8.19
CA GLY A 250 -21.07 -24.89 9.15
C GLY A 250 -19.74 -24.15 9.13
N TRP A 251 -19.59 -23.01 8.46
CA TRP A 251 -18.42 -22.16 8.69
C TRP A 251 -18.69 -21.27 9.92
N PRO A 252 -18.02 -21.49 11.07
CA PRO A 252 -18.07 -20.48 12.12
C PRO A 252 -17.50 -19.21 11.50
N LEU A 253 -18.12 -18.06 11.77
CA LEU A 253 -17.53 -16.74 11.60
C LEU A 253 -16.27 -16.66 12.48
N ARG A 254 -15.22 -17.43 12.17
CA ARG A 254 -13.90 -17.26 12.72
C ARG A 254 -13.38 -16.01 12.05
N ASN A 255 -13.48 -14.91 12.82
CA ASN A 255 -12.59 -13.77 12.78
C ASN A 255 -11.47 -13.95 11.73
N LEU A 256 -11.51 -13.15 10.66
CA LEU A 256 -10.45 -13.01 9.65
C LEU A 256 -9.10 -12.50 10.25
N ARG A 257 -8.93 -12.59 11.58
CA ARG A 257 -7.79 -12.13 12.38
C ARG A 257 -6.68 -13.17 12.54
N ASN A 258 -6.88 -14.45 12.19
CA ASN A 258 -5.86 -15.48 12.39
C ASN A 258 -5.14 -15.91 11.09
N GLN A 259 -3.95 -15.34 10.92
CA GLN A 259 -2.65 -15.98 10.64
C GLN A 259 -2.42 -16.96 9.50
N ASP A 260 -3.36 -17.23 8.60
CA ASP A 260 -3.01 -17.91 7.34
C ASP A 260 -2.88 -16.90 6.22
N SER A 261 -1.65 -16.73 5.72
CA SER A 261 -1.28 -15.90 4.57
C SER A 261 -1.88 -16.33 3.21
N ASN A 262 -3.06 -16.96 3.24
CA ASN A 262 -3.92 -17.40 2.15
C ASN A 262 -5.24 -16.60 2.12
N VAL A 263 -5.21 -15.33 2.53
CA VAL A 263 -6.42 -14.52 2.85
C VAL A 263 -7.36 -14.25 1.65
N PHE A 264 -7.05 -14.74 0.44
CA PHE A 264 -8.02 -14.80 -0.67
C PHE A 264 -8.24 -16.20 -1.28
N LEU A 265 -7.46 -17.22 -0.89
CA LEU A 265 -7.53 -18.55 -1.52
C LEU A 265 -8.71 -19.41 -1.02
N ALA A 266 -9.38 -19.02 0.06
CA ALA A 266 -10.48 -19.79 0.65
C ALA A 266 -11.88 -19.28 0.29
N MET A 267 -12.08 -18.60 -0.85
CA MET A 267 -13.43 -18.21 -1.27
C MET A 267 -14.04 -18.99 -2.42
N CYS A 268 -13.33 -19.88 -3.13
CA CYS A 268 -13.94 -20.99 -3.90
C CYS A 268 -12.90 -21.87 -4.67
N LYS A 269 -11.75 -22.22 -4.06
CA LYS A 269 -10.86 -23.25 -4.60
C LYS A 269 -10.61 -24.36 -3.57
N THR A 270 -11.44 -25.39 -3.65
CA THR A 270 -11.02 -26.80 -3.55
C THR A 270 -12.16 -27.63 -4.12
N GLY A 271 -11.85 -28.34 -5.20
CA GLY A 271 -12.77 -29.01 -6.11
C GLY A 271 -12.15 -29.01 -7.49
#